data_AF-A0A8B8CRS0-F1
#
_entry.id   AF-A0A8B8CRS0-F1
#
_cell.length_a   1.000
_cell.length_b   1.000
_cell.length_c   1.000
_cell.angle_alpha   90.00
_cell.angle_beta   90.00
_cell.angle_gamma   90.00
#
_symmetry.space_group_name_H-M   'P 1'
#
loop_
_entity.id
_entity.type
_entity.pdbx_description
1 polymer ?
#
loop_
_entity_poly.entity_id
_entity_poly.type
_entity_poly.pdbx_seq_one_letter_code
_entity_poly.pdbx_strand_id
1 'polypeptide(L)'
;MMGQGAKVFAKWFSLTSSAQGKTLNQERGQDKENIRTVHEQLCKELNSLQREYKHVRQVVDALHQDYERSKDFDPLRRYGLLKGMIKRTILHFKLNDDKLPGSASMTGIRSLGNSYKELSFTLELTRRKADLDDMAVEEIESEVEQLRHQINGLKGRCSLVTETVTHLESKYEQSKNFAPPRRYDLMKRMIQKVINDQFI
;
A
#
# COMPACT_ATOMS: atom_id res chain seq x y z
N MET A 1 41.29 -11.49 4.15
CA MET A 1 40.22 -10.82 3.38
C MET A 1 39.61 -9.74 4.26
N MET A 2 39.87 -8.46 3.97
CA MET A 2 39.34 -7.31 4.72
C MET A 2 38.66 -6.33 3.75
N GLY A 3 37.68 -5.59 4.26
CA GLY A 3 37.08 -4.40 3.65
C GLY A 3 35.75 -4.72 2.97
N GLN A 4 34.64 -4.03 3.27
CA GLN A 4 34.48 -2.62 2.90
C GLN A 4 33.57 -1.79 3.85
N GLY A 5 32.99 -2.36 4.91
CA GLY A 5 31.97 -1.65 5.71
C GLY A 5 32.46 -0.48 6.58
N ALA A 6 33.72 -0.47 7.01
CA ALA A 6 34.20 0.47 8.04
C ALA A 6 34.82 1.77 7.52
N LYS A 7 34.96 1.96 6.20
CA LYS A 7 35.69 3.11 5.63
C LYS A 7 34.81 4.34 5.36
N VAL A 8 33.49 4.19 5.31
CA VAL A 8 32.58 5.31 4.99
C VAL A 8 32.39 6.23 6.20
N PHE A 9 32.35 5.68 7.42
CA PHE A 9 32.16 6.45 8.65
C PHE A 9 33.41 7.23 9.10
N ALA A 10 34.63 6.71 8.90
CA ALA A 10 35.86 7.39 9.31
C ALA A 10 36.18 8.63 8.44
N LYS A 11 35.68 8.69 7.20
CA LYS A 11 35.87 9.85 6.32
C LYS A 11 35.01 11.05 6.73
N TRP A 12 33.94 10.83 7.50
CA TRP A 12 33.06 11.88 8.02
C TRP A 12 33.63 12.64 9.23
N PHE A 13 34.54 12.04 10.01
CA PHE A 13 35.06 12.67 11.24
C PHE A 13 36.40 13.40 11.06
N SER A 14 37.21 13.05 10.06
CA SER A 14 38.58 13.60 9.91
C SER A 14 38.72 14.80 8.97
N LEU A 15 37.64 15.31 8.36
CA LEU A 15 37.71 16.47 7.46
C LEU A 15 37.30 17.80 8.10
N THR A 16 37.12 17.86 9.42
CA THR A 16 36.84 19.12 10.14
C THR A 16 38.06 19.59 10.91
N SER A 17 39.14 19.90 10.20
CA SER A 17 40.17 20.78 10.74
C SER A 17 40.63 21.71 9.63
N SER A 18 40.31 22.99 9.80
CA SER A 18 40.69 24.13 8.97
C SER A 18 39.78 24.47 7.78
N ALA A 19 38.68 25.19 8.06
CA ALA A 19 38.21 26.35 7.27
C ALA A 19 36.90 26.95 7.87
N GLN A 20 37.07 27.97 8.69
CA GLN A 20 36.19 29.17 8.84
C GLN A 20 34.69 29.07 8.48
N GLY A 21 33.86 28.77 9.49
CA GLY A 21 32.80 29.67 9.99
C GLY A 21 31.58 30.06 9.12
N LYS A 22 31.56 29.81 7.82
CA LYS A 22 30.42 30.12 6.93
C LYS A 22 29.69 28.90 6.37
N THR A 23 30.28 27.71 6.48
CA THR A 23 29.76 26.46 5.88
C THR A 23 28.75 25.73 6.77
N LEU A 24 28.90 25.79 8.09
CA LEU A 24 28.14 24.93 9.01
C LEU A 24 26.63 25.22 9.05
N ASN A 25 26.22 26.50 8.94
CA ASN A 25 24.80 26.86 8.86
C ASN A 25 24.21 26.59 7.47
N GLN A 26 25.03 26.61 6.42
CA GLN A 26 24.60 26.33 5.05
C GLN A 26 24.45 24.83 4.80
N GLU A 27 25.37 24.01 5.33
CA GLU A 27 25.29 22.54 5.35
C GLU A 27 24.09 22.08 6.19
N ARG A 28 23.91 22.62 7.40
CA ARG A 28 22.76 22.30 8.27
C ARG A 28 21.42 22.74 7.67
N GLY A 29 21.41 23.81 6.88
CA GLY A 29 20.24 24.26 6.11
C GLY A 29 19.91 23.32 4.93
N GLN A 30 20.91 22.82 4.23
CA GLN A 30 20.74 21.80 3.18
C GLN A 30 20.24 20.47 3.77
N ASP A 31 20.74 20.07 4.94
CA ASP A 31 20.29 18.87 5.63
C ASP A 31 18.82 18.95 6.05
N LYS A 32 18.38 20.12 6.58
CA LYS A 32 16.97 20.35 6.92
C LYS A 32 16.06 20.26 5.69
N GLU A 33 16.47 20.82 4.55
CA GLU A 33 15.70 20.77 3.31
C GLU A 33 15.62 19.34 2.73
N ASN A 34 16.70 18.57 2.84
CA ASN A 34 16.71 17.17 2.44
C ASN A 34 15.72 16.34 3.28
N ILE A 35 15.73 16.52 4.60
CA ILE A 35 14.81 15.81 5.52
C ILE A 35 13.36 16.18 5.21
N ARG A 36 13.05 17.45 4.93
CA ARG A 36 11.71 17.89 4.52
C ARG A 36 11.26 17.27 3.20
N THR A 37 12.18 17.17 2.23
CA THR A 37 11.87 16.53 0.95
C THR A 37 11.52 15.05 1.14
N VAL A 38 12.26 14.34 2.00
CA VAL A 38 11.95 12.96 2.39
C VAL A 38 10.60 12.87 3.10
N HIS A 39 10.32 13.77 4.04
CA HIS A 39 9.03 13.83 4.73
C HIS A 39 7.86 14.02 3.74
N GLU A 40 7.98 14.95 2.79
CA GLU A 40 6.96 15.18 1.76
C GLU A 40 6.74 13.94 0.89
N GLN A 41 7.82 13.26 0.49
CA GLN A 41 7.74 12.01 -0.28
C GLN A 41 7.05 10.89 0.50
N LEU A 42 7.41 10.71 1.77
CA LEU A 42 6.79 9.70 2.63
C LEU A 42 5.31 10.00 2.89
N CYS A 43 4.92 11.27 3.06
CA CYS A 43 3.50 11.63 3.14
C CYS A 43 2.74 11.24 1.88
N LYS A 44 3.30 11.51 0.68
CA LYS A 44 2.70 11.11 -0.60
C LYS A 44 2.57 9.60 -0.72
N GLU A 45 3.63 8.86 -0.37
CA GLU A 45 3.64 7.41 -0.38
C GLU A 45 2.60 6.83 0.59
N LEU A 46 2.57 7.33 1.83
CA LEU A 46 1.62 6.92 2.85
C LEU A 46 0.17 7.11 2.38
N ASN A 47 -0.17 8.27 1.83
CA ASN A 47 -1.51 8.53 1.31
C ASN A 47 -1.85 7.58 0.14
N SER A 48 -0.92 7.40 -0.81
CA SER A 48 -1.12 6.46 -1.91
C SER A 48 -1.43 5.05 -1.41
N LEU A 49 -0.65 4.59 -0.44
CA LEU A 49 -0.77 3.26 0.14
C LEU A 49 -2.02 3.10 1.03
N GLN A 50 -2.43 4.14 1.74
CA GLN A 50 -3.71 4.16 2.47
C GLN A 50 -4.89 4.02 1.51
N ARG A 51 -4.85 4.67 0.34
CA ARG A 51 -5.88 4.52 -0.69
C ARG A 51 -5.90 3.12 -1.28
N GLU A 52 -4.72 2.57 -1.56
CA GLU A 52 -4.57 1.20 -2.05
C GLU A 52 -5.13 0.20 -1.05
N TYR A 53 -4.70 0.26 0.22
CA TYR A 53 -5.21 -0.60 1.28
C TYR A 53 -6.72 -0.47 1.44
N LYS A 54 -7.26 0.76 1.41
CA LYS A 54 -8.71 0.99 1.46
C LYS A 54 -9.42 0.33 0.28
N HIS A 55 -8.85 0.38 -0.91
CA HIS A 55 -9.43 -0.26 -2.09
C HIS A 55 -9.41 -1.79 -1.98
N VAL A 56 -8.27 -2.36 -1.60
CA VAL A 56 -8.09 -3.80 -1.33
C VAL A 56 -9.13 -4.28 -0.33
N ARG A 57 -9.30 -3.55 0.79
CA ARG A 57 -10.32 -3.86 1.80
C ARG A 57 -11.74 -3.80 1.26
N GLN A 58 -12.07 -2.79 0.45
CA GLN A 58 -13.39 -2.70 -0.19
C GLN A 58 -13.70 -3.89 -1.10
N VAL A 59 -12.70 -4.42 -1.81
CA VAL A 59 -12.88 -5.62 -2.63
C VAL A 59 -13.20 -6.84 -1.77
N VAL A 60 -12.51 -7.01 -0.63
CA VAL A 60 -12.78 -8.11 0.30
C VAL A 60 -14.12 -7.93 1.01
N ASP A 61 -14.47 -6.73 1.44
CA ASP A 61 -15.77 -6.42 2.04
C ASP A 61 -16.91 -6.75 1.07
N ALA A 62 -16.76 -6.42 -0.22
CA ALA A 62 -17.71 -6.78 -1.26
C ALA A 62 -17.79 -8.31 -1.46
N LEU A 63 -16.65 -9.01 -1.45
CA LEU A 63 -16.62 -10.47 -1.50
C LEU A 63 -17.36 -11.09 -0.31
N HIS A 64 -17.18 -10.53 0.90
CA HIS A 64 -17.86 -10.98 2.10
C HIS A 64 -19.37 -10.79 1.99
N GLN A 65 -19.83 -9.58 1.62
CA GLN A 65 -21.26 -9.30 1.47
C GLN A 65 -21.91 -10.17 0.40
N ASP A 66 -21.27 -10.33 -0.77
CA ASP A 66 -21.77 -11.19 -1.83
C ASP A 66 -21.78 -12.67 -1.39
N TYR A 67 -20.80 -13.11 -0.59
CA TYR A 67 -20.75 -14.47 -0.04
C TYR A 67 -21.89 -14.73 0.94
N GLU A 68 -22.17 -13.79 1.85
CA GLU A 68 -23.27 -13.90 2.80
C GLU A 68 -24.62 -13.95 2.07
N ARG A 69 -24.87 -13.03 1.12
CA ARG A 69 -26.07 -13.04 0.26
C ARG A 69 -26.20 -14.33 -0.55
N SER A 70 -25.08 -14.93 -0.94
CA SER A 70 -25.13 -16.18 -1.71
C SER A 70 -25.78 -17.33 -0.95
N LYS A 71 -25.83 -17.27 0.40
CA LYS A 71 -26.39 -18.33 1.25
C LYS A 71 -27.90 -18.52 1.08
N ASP A 72 -28.61 -17.51 0.57
CA ASP A 72 -30.05 -17.56 0.34
C ASP A 72 -30.43 -18.35 -0.93
N PHE A 73 -29.44 -18.73 -1.74
CA PHE A 73 -29.65 -19.45 -2.99
C PHE A 73 -29.38 -20.95 -2.84
N ASP A 74 -30.11 -21.75 -3.62
CA ASP A 74 -29.89 -23.18 -3.72
C ASP A 74 -28.46 -23.52 -4.21
N PRO A 75 -27.94 -24.73 -3.93
CA PRO A 75 -26.55 -25.08 -4.24
C PRO A 75 -26.15 -24.91 -5.71
N LEU A 76 -27.05 -25.13 -6.67
CA LEU A 76 -26.74 -25.02 -8.10
C LEU A 76 -26.55 -23.56 -8.50
N ARG A 77 -27.47 -22.68 -8.11
CA ARG A 77 -27.33 -21.22 -8.35
C ARG A 77 -26.13 -20.67 -7.60
N ARG A 78 -25.99 -21.06 -6.33
CA ARG A 78 -24.90 -20.62 -5.47
C ARG A 78 -23.54 -21.01 -6.04
N TYR A 79 -23.38 -22.19 -6.64
CA TYR A 79 -22.15 -22.60 -7.31
C TYR A 79 -21.68 -21.59 -8.37
N GLY A 80 -22.60 -21.11 -9.21
CA GLY A 80 -22.32 -20.07 -10.21
C GLY A 80 -21.88 -18.76 -9.57
N LEU A 81 -22.54 -18.34 -8.49
CA LEU A 81 -22.18 -17.14 -7.73
C LEU A 81 -20.78 -17.25 -7.11
N LEU A 82 -20.47 -18.36 -6.44
CA LEU A 82 -19.14 -18.58 -5.83
C LEU A 82 -18.02 -18.45 -6.87
N LYS A 83 -18.21 -19.07 -8.04
CA LYS A 83 -17.28 -18.98 -9.16
C LYS A 83 -17.11 -17.54 -9.65
N GLY A 84 -18.21 -16.80 -9.80
CA GLY A 84 -18.21 -15.40 -10.21
C GLY A 84 -17.46 -14.50 -9.23
N MET A 85 -17.72 -14.67 -7.93
CA MET A 85 -17.07 -13.93 -6.85
C MET A 85 -15.55 -14.12 -6.84
N ILE A 86 -15.08 -15.38 -6.94
CA ILE A 86 -13.65 -15.69 -6.98
C ILE A 86 -12.98 -15.02 -8.18
N LYS A 87 -13.55 -15.19 -9.38
CA LYS A 87 -13.00 -14.59 -10.61
C LYS A 87 -12.96 -13.06 -10.54
N ARG A 88 -14.03 -12.43 -10.04
CA ARG A 88 -14.11 -10.97 -9.90
C ARG A 88 -13.05 -10.46 -8.93
N THR A 89 -12.87 -11.14 -7.80
CA THR A 89 -11.86 -10.80 -6.79
C THR A 89 -10.47 -10.87 -7.41
N ILE A 90 -10.11 -11.98 -8.06
CA ILE A 90 -8.81 -12.13 -8.74
C ILE A 90 -8.58 -11.02 -9.77
N LEU A 91 -9.59 -10.73 -10.59
CA LEU A 91 -9.50 -9.67 -11.61
C LEU A 91 -9.24 -8.29 -11.00
N HIS A 92 -9.89 -7.95 -9.87
CA HIS A 92 -9.64 -6.68 -9.19
C HIS A 92 -8.19 -6.54 -8.74
N PHE A 93 -7.55 -7.61 -8.26
CA PHE A 93 -6.15 -7.53 -7.83
C PHE A 93 -5.21 -7.43 -9.02
N LYS A 94 -5.42 -8.23 -10.08
CA LYS A 94 -4.62 -8.15 -11.32
C LYS A 94 -4.63 -6.77 -11.96
N LEU A 95 -5.80 -6.13 -12.04
CA LEU A 95 -5.92 -4.79 -12.61
C LEU A 95 -5.31 -3.69 -11.71
N ASN A 96 -5.08 -3.97 -10.43
CA ASN A 96 -4.41 -3.05 -9.52
C ASN A 96 -2.88 -3.22 -9.54
N ASP A 97 -2.37 -4.43 -9.77
CA ASP A 97 -0.93 -4.70 -9.91
C ASP A 97 -0.34 -4.00 -11.15
N ASP A 98 -1.14 -3.83 -12.21
CA ASP A 98 -0.75 -3.17 -13.48
C ASP A 98 -0.66 -1.63 -13.41
N LYS A 99 -0.71 -1.01 -12.22
CA LYS A 99 -0.53 0.44 -12.07
C LYS A 99 0.93 0.86 -12.27
N LEU A 100 1.34 0.86 -13.53
CA LEU A 100 2.45 1.67 -14.02
C LEU A 100 2.15 3.17 -13.75
N PRO A 101 3.17 3.98 -13.39
CA PRO A 101 2.98 5.41 -13.18
C PRO A 101 2.54 6.06 -14.50
N GLY A 102 1.27 6.44 -14.60
CA GLY A 102 0.68 7.14 -15.75
C GLY A 102 -0.59 6.54 -16.35
N SER A 103 -1.06 5.37 -15.91
CA SER A 103 -2.30 4.79 -16.46
C SER A 103 -3.54 5.35 -15.75
N ALA A 104 -4.10 6.42 -16.32
CA ALA A 104 -5.42 6.92 -15.96
C ALA A 104 -6.49 5.89 -16.33
N SER A 105 -6.91 5.07 -15.35
CA SER A 105 -7.99 4.11 -15.55
C SER A 105 -9.31 4.85 -15.83
N MET A 106 -9.75 4.79 -17.07
CA MET A 106 -11.01 5.32 -17.59
C MET A 106 -12.21 4.57 -17.00
N THR A 107 -12.63 4.93 -15.79
CA THR A 107 -13.99 4.68 -15.32
C THR A 107 -14.64 6.03 -15.05
N GLY A 108 -15.34 6.57 -16.05
CA GLY A 108 -15.70 7.99 -16.22
C GLY A 108 -16.49 8.71 -15.12
N ILE A 109 -16.87 8.02 -14.04
CA ILE A 109 -17.51 8.63 -12.85
C ILE A 109 -16.61 8.55 -11.59
N ARG A 110 -15.67 7.59 -11.50
CA ARG A 110 -14.74 7.49 -10.36
C ARG A 110 -13.57 8.47 -10.45
N SER A 111 -13.23 8.91 -11.67
CA SER A 111 -12.12 9.83 -11.94
C SER A 111 -12.28 11.20 -11.24
N LEU A 112 -13.51 11.75 -11.25
CA LEU A 112 -13.80 13.05 -10.62
C LEU A 112 -13.66 13.00 -9.09
N GLY A 113 -14.18 11.95 -8.44
CA GLY A 113 -14.09 11.79 -6.99
C GLY A 113 -12.66 11.57 -6.46
N ASN A 114 -11.78 11.01 -7.28
CA ASN A 114 -10.36 10.89 -6.95
C ASN A 114 -9.63 12.22 -7.13
N SER A 115 -10.00 13.02 -8.13
CA SER A 115 -9.41 14.34 -8.37
C SER A 115 -9.60 15.30 -7.19
N TYR A 116 -10.80 15.35 -6.59
CA TYR A 116 -11.03 16.19 -5.39
C TYR A 116 -10.19 15.77 -4.18
N LYS A 117 -10.01 14.46 -3.97
CA LYS A 117 -9.20 13.94 -2.85
C LYS A 117 -7.71 14.21 -3.04
N GLU A 118 -7.23 14.14 -4.28
CA GLU A 118 -5.85 14.48 -4.61
C GLU A 118 -5.59 15.98 -4.43
N LEU A 119 -6.54 16.82 -4.85
CA LEU A 119 -6.47 18.27 -4.66
C LEU A 119 -6.48 18.65 -3.17
N SER A 120 -7.39 18.06 -2.37
CA SER A 120 -7.44 18.33 -0.92
C SER A 120 -6.14 17.91 -0.23
N PHE A 121 -5.57 16.77 -0.62
CA PHE A 121 -4.30 16.31 -0.06
C PHE A 121 -3.13 17.21 -0.45
N THR A 122 -3.07 17.65 -1.70
CA THR A 122 -2.03 18.58 -2.18
C THR A 122 -2.08 19.90 -1.41
N LEU A 123 -3.28 20.39 -1.12
CA LEU A 123 -3.49 21.60 -0.34
C LEU A 123 -3.07 21.41 1.13
N GLU A 124 -3.36 20.23 1.72
CA GLU A 124 -2.89 19.89 3.07
C GLU A 124 -1.36 19.76 3.14
N LEU A 125 -0.71 19.13 2.15
CA LEU A 125 0.75 19.06 2.05
C LEU A 125 1.38 20.46 1.96
N THR A 126 0.76 21.37 1.21
CA THR A 126 1.24 22.76 1.09
C THR A 126 1.15 23.49 2.42
N ARG A 127 0.06 23.28 3.19
CA ARG A 127 -0.08 23.83 4.54
C ARG A 127 0.96 23.27 5.50
N ARG A 128 1.12 21.93 5.51
CA ARG A 128 2.12 21.22 6.34
C ARG A 128 3.55 21.68 6.01
N LYS A 129 3.83 22.00 4.74
CA LYS A 129 5.15 22.50 4.33
C LYS A 129 5.49 23.83 5.01
N ALA A 130 4.52 24.72 5.19
CA ALA A 130 4.70 25.95 5.95
C ALA A 130 4.91 25.68 7.45
N ASP A 131 4.18 24.71 8.02
CA ASP A 131 4.36 24.34 9.44
C ASP A 131 5.77 23.75 9.69
N LEU A 132 6.31 22.97 8.74
CA LEU A 132 7.67 22.42 8.79
C LEU A 132 8.77 23.49 8.72
N ASP A 133 8.44 24.71 8.29
CA ASP A 133 9.40 25.83 8.27
C ASP A 133 9.86 26.19 9.68
N ASP A 134 8.90 26.19 10.62
CA ASP A 134 9.09 26.59 12.02
C ASP A 134 9.49 25.42 12.94
N MET A 135 9.34 24.16 12.50
CA MET A 135 9.68 22.98 13.29
C MET A 135 11.19 22.73 13.44
N ALA A 136 11.57 22.12 14.57
CA ALA A 136 12.95 21.69 14.85
C ALA A 136 13.35 20.47 14.01
N VAL A 137 14.62 20.35 13.62
CA VAL A 137 15.10 19.24 12.76
C VAL A 137 14.84 17.88 13.39
N GLU A 138 15.12 17.73 14.68
CA GLU A 138 14.91 16.48 15.44
C GLU A 138 13.44 16.05 15.45
N GLU A 139 12.51 17.02 15.45
CA GLU A 139 11.07 16.75 15.40
C GLU A 139 10.66 16.22 14.03
N ILE A 140 11.18 16.82 12.95
CA ILE A 140 10.93 16.35 11.57
C ILE A 140 11.50 14.94 11.38
N GLU A 141 12.69 14.65 11.93
CA GLU A 141 13.28 13.31 11.89
C GLU A 141 12.41 12.27 12.61
N SER A 142 11.84 12.64 13.77
CA SER A 142 10.90 11.78 14.49
C SER A 142 9.65 11.48 13.67
N GLU A 143 9.06 12.50 13.03
CA GLU A 143 7.90 12.31 12.15
C GLU A 143 8.23 11.43 10.93
N VAL A 144 9.41 11.62 10.32
CA VAL A 144 9.89 10.79 9.21
C VAL A 144 9.96 9.32 9.62
N GLU A 145 10.47 9.01 10.82
CA GLU A 145 10.54 7.63 11.31
C GLU A 145 9.14 7.05 11.57
N GLN A 146 8.23 7.85 12.13
CA GLN A 146 6.83 7.43 12.30
C GLN A 146 6.15 7.14 10.95
N LEU A 147 6.35 7.99 9.94
CA LEU A 147 5.82 7.78 8.58
C LEU A 147 6.38 6.49 7.97
N ARG A 148 7.69 6.24 8.10
CA ARG A 148 8.32 4.99 7.65
C ARG A 148 7.69 3.77 8.31
N HIS A 149 7.47 3.83 9.61
CA HIS A 149 6.84 2.74 10.35
C HIS A 149 5.41 2.47 9.84
N GLN A 150 4.61 3.51 9.64
CA GLN A 150 3.25 3.40 9.10
C GLN A 150 3.23 2.83 7.68
N ILE A 151 4.12 3.33 6.80
CA ILE A 151 4.26 2.83 5.43
C ILE A 151 4.61 1.34 5.44
N ASN A 152 5.61 0.94 6.23
CA ASN A 152 6.01 -0.47 6.33
C ASN A 152 4.88 -1.36 6.83
N GLY A 153 4.13 -0.91 7.84
CA GLY A 153 2.95 -1.63 8.33
C GLY A 153 1.88 -1.80 7.25
N LEU A 154 1.54 -0.73 6.52
CA LEU A 154 0.57 -0.79 5.42
C LEU A 154 1.04 -1.67 4.27
N LYS A 155 2.32 -1.59 3.87
CA LYS A 155 2.90 -2.41 2.80
C LYS A 155 2.80 -3.89 3.15
N GLY A 156 3.15 -4.23 4.40
CA GLY A 156 3.03 -5.60 4.90
C GLY A 156 1.60 -6.11 4.79
N ARG A 157 0.61 -5.32 5.21
CA ARG A 157 -0.81 -5.72 5.09
C ARG A 157 -1.24 -5.87 3.63
N CYS A 158 -0.96 -4.91 2.75
CA CYS A 158 -1.30 -5.03 1.33
C CYS A 158 -0.68 -6.29 0.71
N SER A 159 0.61 -6.54 0.99
CA SER A 159 1.31 -7.73 0.52
C SER A 159 0.63 -9.03 0.97
N LEU A 160 0.20 -9.12 2.23
CA LEU A 160 -0.49 -10.30 2.75
C LEU A 160 -1.82 -10.54 2.02
N VAL A 161 -2.62 -9.49 1.79
CA VAL A 161 -3.89 -9.66 1.07
C VAL A 161 -3.64 -10.11 -0.37
N THR A 162 -2.68 -9.49 -1.05
CA THR A 162 -2.30 -9.87 -2.42
C THR A 162 -1.81 -11.32 -2.49
N GLU A 163 -1.03 -11.79 -1.52
CA GLU A 163 -0.60 -13.19 -1.43
C GLU A 163 -1.80 -14.14 -1.22
N THR A 164 -2.72 -13.79 -0.31
CA THR A 164 -3.94 -14.58 -0.08
C THR A 164 -4.81 -14.67 -1.33
N VAL A 165 -4.92 -13.61 -2.13
CA VAL A 165 -5.65 -13.63 -3.42
C VAL A 165 -4.90 -14.39 -4.51
N THR A 166 -3.57 -14.32 -4.54
CA THR A 166 -2.75 -15.14 -5.45
C THR A 166 -2.93 -16.63 -5.15
N HIS A 167 -2.98 -17.00 -3.87
CA HIS A 167 -3.28 -18.37 -3.45
C HIS A 167 -4.72 -18.78 -3.77
N LEU A 168 -5.69 -17.86 -3.62
CA LEU A 168 -7.07 -18.08 -4.05
C LEU A 168 -7.12 -18.43 -5.55
N GLU A 169 -6.39 -17.71 -6.40
CA GLU A 169 -6.31 -17.99 -7.83
C GLU A 169 -5.75 -19.39 -8.09
N SER A 170 -4.57 -19.70 -7.56
CA SER A 170 -3.93 -21.01 -7.75
C SER A 170 -4.84 -22.15 -7.31
N LYS A 171 -5.46 -22.03 -6.14
CA LYS A 171 -6.41 -23.02 -5.61
C LYS A 171 -7.69 -23.13 -6.43
N TYR A 172 -8.21 -22.02 -6.94
CA TYR A 172 -9.38 -22.03 -7.81
C TYR A 172 -9.09 -22.73 -9.14
N GLU A 173 -7.90 -22.51 -9.72
CA GLU A 173 -7.46 -23.23 -10.93
C GLU A 173 -7.32 -24.74 -10.67
N GLN A 174 -6.65 -25.14 -9.59
CA GLN A 174 -6.56 -26.54 -9.17
C GLN A 174 -7.95 -27.17 -8.92
N SER A 175 -8.91 -26.39 -8.42
CA SER A 175 -10.26 -26.87 -8.13
C SER A 175 -10.99 -27.41 -9.36
N LYS A 176 -10.60 -26.97 -10.57
CA LYS A 176 -11.21 -27.37 -11.85
C LYS A 176 -11.07 -28.87 -12.14
N ASN A 177 -10.09 -29.53 -11.53
CA ASN A 177 -9.85 -30.96 -11.69
C ASN A 177 -10.81 -31.85 -10.88
N PHE A 178 -11.68 -31.25 -10.05
CA PHE A 178 -12.63 -31.99 -9.23
C PHE A 178 -14.06 -31.87 -9.76
N ALA A 179 -14.85 -32.92 -9.52
CA ALA A 179 -16.28 -32.92 -9.82
C ALA A 179 -17.02 -31.78 -9.09
N PRO A 180 -18.18 -31.31 -9.62
CA PRO A 180 -18.86 -30.12 -9.12
C PRO A 180 -19.16 -30.08 -7.61
N PRO A 181 -19.61 -31.17 -6.95
CA PRO A 181 -19.89 -31.14 -5.51
C PRO A 181 -18.63 -30.86 -4.67
N ARG A 182 -17.53 -31.56 -4.94
CA ARG A 182 -16.25 -31.33 -4.23
C ARG A 182 -15.69 -29.94 -4.54
N ARG A 183 -15.82 -29.49 -5.79
CA ARG A 183 -15.37 -28.17 -6.21
C ARG A 183 -16.16 -27.05 -5.54
N TYR A 184 -17.46 -27.23 -5.33
CA TYR A 184 -18.31 -26.30 -4.57
C TYR A 184 -17.79 -26.09 -3.15
N ASP A 185 -17.51 -27.17 -2.42
CA ASP A 185 -16.98 -27.09 -1.05
C ASP A 185 -15.59 -26.46 -0.98
N LEU A 186 -14.76 -26.73 -1.98
CA LEU A 186 -13.46 -26.11 -2.13
C LEU A 186 -13.60 -24.59 -2.33
N MET A 187 -14.47 -24.13 -3.24
CA MET A 187 -14.69 -22.69 -3.47
C MET A 187 -15.23 -21.97 -2.22
N LYS A 188 -16.18 -22.57 -1.49
CA LYS A 188 -16.65 -22.00 -0.21
C LYS A 188 -15.50 -21.75 0.76
N ARG A 189 -14.66 -22.77 0.98
CA ARG A 189 -13.51 -22.67 1.90
C ARG A 189 -12.49 -21.64 1.47
N MET A 190 -12.23 -21.53 0.16
CA MET A 190 -11.31 -20.52 -0.37
C MET A 190 -11.83 -19.10 -0.12
N ILE A 191 -13.11 -18.85 -0.40
CA ILE A 191 -13.74 -17.54 -0.16
C ILE A 191 -13.72 -17.21 1.34
N GLN A 192 -14.12 -18.16 2.20
CA GLN A 192 -14.08 -17.97 3.66
C GLN A 192 -12.67 -17.69 4.16
N LYS A 193 -11.64 -18.34 3.59
CA LYS A 193 -10.25 -18.05 3.95
C LYS A 193 -9.87 -16.60 3.66
N VAL A 194 -10.27 -16.07 2.49
CA VAL A 194 -9.99 -14.68 2.10
C VAL A 194 -10.74 -13.71 3.00
N ILE A 195 -11.99 -13.99 3.35
CA ILE A 195 -12.82 -13.12 4.20
C ILE A 195 -12.30 -13.09 5.65
N ASN A 196 -11.87 -14.23 6.19
CA ASN A 196 -11.51 -14.37 7.59
C ASN A 196 -10.03 -14.08 7.89
N ASP A 197 -9.24 -13.72 6.88
CA ASP A 197 -7.83 -13.42 7.06
C ASP A 197 -7.70 -12.14 7.92
N GLN A 198 -7.11 -12.26 9.10
CA GLN A 198 -7.13 -11.26 10.18
C GLN A 198 -6.43 -9.93 9.84
N PHE A 199 -5.78 -9.86 8.68
CA PHE A 199 -4.99 -8.73 8.22
C PHE A 199 -5.75 -7.81 7.25
N ILE A 200 -7.02 -8.12 6.97
CA ILE A 200 -7.93 -7.34 6.12
C ILE A 200 -8.80 -6.40 6.98
#